data_AF-A0A0J9TK12-F1
#
_entry.id   AF-A0A0J9TK12-F1
#
_cell.length_a   1.000
_cell.length_b   1.000
_cell.length_c   1.000
_cell.angle_alpha   90.00
_cell.angle_beta   90.00
_cell.angle_gamma   90.00
#
_symmetry.space_group_name_H-M   'P 1'
#
loop_
_entity.id
_entity.type
_entity.pdbx_description
1 polymer ?
#
loop_
_entity_poly.entity_id
_entity_poly.type
_entity_poly.pdbx_seq_one_letter_code
_entity_poly.pdbx_strand_id
1 'polypeptide(L)'
;MSKNKKLSLSGGDTTEKFIYKPKDLIWAKMKGFTPWPGMIVDPPLDLLSQQRRANTKCVFFFGSRNFAWIEENNIKPFEGPWKEELAKVSKPAAFRHAMTDIEKYIDDPAEVDEQVNKSCGAPNHATEADFDKIRDGLDSEEIAGEEATADGNNGVVAHVVGSPDEGDGLDVEINADSSASPVPTPAVTTKAAGKRTPKAKSVAATSVKSTKGLAKAAQKRRTSAQHSPSGPSNAKRGKREVSREALQDADEASSTPTGRRRVETDALLASIAAKRAPNAIALLDRPVVTRPEAQVIDMTSRSNTLADREIVPSEQTFGFLGLGMMGSTIVKDLIYTGHKVVVWNRTIDKCQPFAEAGAEVKDTPMDVVEAADIIFCCVSDPKGAKDLVFGNCGVLQLKDLNNKAYVEMSTIDPDTSLDIGEGIKQCNGRYLEAQIHGSRQEAADGMLIILAGGDRSVFEECHSCFKTIAKNTFFLGTDIGNACKVNLILQTILGVSLVGLAEALALADRFSISLNDIIDILDLTSMKSTMLLAKGKEMAKGDFNPQQPLSHMQRDLRLVLNMAENLDQSMPVTSITNEVFKHTKRLGYSEHDSSAVFVRSRF
;
A
#
# COMPACT_ATOMS: atom_id res chain seq x y z
N MET A 1 13.90 -18.82 -18.43
CA MET A 1 14.66 -17.59 -18.10
C MET A 1 14.92 -16.82 -19.39
N SER A 2 14.49 -15.57 -19.51
CA SER A 2 14.99 -14.68 -20.57
C SER A 2 16.01 -13.72 -19.96
N LYS A 3 17.19 -13.59 -20.60
CA LYS A 3 18.25 -12.72 -20.10
C LYS A 3 18.02 -11.30 -20.62
N ASN A 4 17.46 -10.42 -19.78
CA ASN A 4 17.47 -8.98 -20.06
C ASN A 4 18.93 -8.50 -20.15
N LYS A 5 19.39 -8.30 -21.38
CA LYS A 5 20.75 -7.84 -21.71
C LYS A 5 20.87 -6.38 -21.26
N LYS A 6 21.54 -6.13 -20.13
CA LYS A 6 21.85 -4.77 -19.68
C LYS A 6 22.62 -4.04 -20.78
N LEU A 7 22.00 -3.06 -21.45
CA LEU A 7 22.73 -1.99 -22.10
C LEU A 7 23.18 -0.98 -21.03
N SER A 8 24.20 -1.38 -20.27
CA SER A 8 25.24 -0.44 -19.91
C SER A 8 25.76 0.18 -21.20
N LEU A 9 25.89 1.50 -21.25
CA LEU A 9 26.61 2.14 -22.34
C LEU A 9 28.07 1.64 -22.24
N SER A 10 28.49 0.84 -23.21
CA SER A 10 29.88 0.37 -23.28
C SER A 10 30.78 1.56 -23.54
N GLY A 11 31.86 1.70 -22.78
CA GLY A 11 32.88 2.71 -23.05
C GLY A 11 33.45 2.51 -24.45
N GLY A 12 33.22 3.50 -25.32
CA GLY A 12 33.90 3.69 -26.59
C GLY A 12 34.69 4.99 -26.50
N ASP A 13 35.98 4.94 -26.84
CA ASP A 13 36.94 5.96 -26.44
C ASP A 13 37.01 7.14 -27.43
N THR A 14 35.99 8.01 -27.36
CA THR A 14 35.98 9.34 -28.01
C THR A 14 35.27 10.34 -27.10
N THR A 15 36.00 10.97 -26.18
CA THR A 15 35.46 12.05 -25.33
C THR A 15 35.47 13.40 -26.05
N GLU A 16 34.68 13.49 -27.13
CA GLU A 16 34.24 14.79 -27.67
C GLU A 16 33.44 15.51 -26.58
N LYS A 17 34.07 16.51 -25.94
CA LYS A 17 33.43 17.33 -24.91
C LYS A 17 32.51 18.36 -25.56
N PHE A 18 31.29 17.94 -25.87
CA PHE A 18 30.22 18.85 -26.29
C PHE A 18 29.97 19.91 -25.20
N ILE A 19 30.23 21.17 -25.53
CA ILE A 19 30.00 22.31 -24.62
C ILE A 19 28.54 22.76 -24.78
N TYR A 20 27.65 22.12 -24.03
CA TYR A 20 26.21 22.38 -24.15
C TYR A 20 25.77 23.73 -23.56
N LYS A 21 24.93 24.43 -24.32
CA LYS A 21 24.28 25.72 -24.00
C LYS A 21 22.79 25.53 -23.66
N PRO A 22 22.12 26.53 -23.05
CA PRO A 22 20.67 26.60 -23.02
C PRO A 22 20.08 26.53 -24.45
N LYS A 23 18.93 25.86 -24.58
CA LYS A 23 18.22 25.48 -25.81
C LYS A 23 18.89 24.44 -26.72
N ASP A 24 20.02 23.85 -26.33
CA ASP A 24 20.57 22.69 -27.06
C ASP A 24 19.64 21.47 -26.92
N LEU A 25 19.23 20.90 -28.06
CA LEU A 25 18.45 19.65 -28.12
C LEU A 25 19.35 18.43 -27.90
N ILE A 26 18.92 17.54 -27.00
CA ILE A 26 19.73 16.43 -26.50
C ILE A 26 18.96 15.11 -26.33
N TRP A 27 19.71 14.01 -26.29
CA TRP A 27 19.31 12.76 -25.66
C TRP A 27 19.85 12.71 -24.23
N ALA A 28 18.98 12.63 -23.24
CA ALA A 28 19.34 12.46 -21.83
C ALA A 28 19.00 11.05 -21.32
N LYS A 29 19.88 10.45 -20.50
CA LYS A 29 19.66 9.11 -19.92
C LYS A 29 19.62 9.14 -18.39
N MET A 30 18.42 8.94 -17.82
CA MET A 30 18.25 8.73 -16.38
C MET A 30 18.61 7.31 -15.95
N LYS A 31 19.09 7.16 -14.70
CA LYS A 31 19.45 5.86 -14.10
C LYS A 31 18.23 4.95 -13.97
N GLY A 32 18.18 3.89 -14.79
CA GLY A 32 17.09 2.90 -14.83
C GLY A 32 16.12 3.07 -16.00
N PHE A 33 16.24 4.17 -16.76
CA PHE A 33 15.39 4.48 -17.91
C PHE A 33 16.15 4.33 -19.23
N THR A 34 15.39 4.26 -20.33
CA THR A 34 15.94 4.44 -21.69
C THR A 34 16.34 5.91 -21.89
N PRO A 35 17.28 6.21 -22.82
CA PRO A 35 17.48 7.57 -23.29
C PRO A 35 16.17 8.19 -23.81
N TRP A 36 16.01 9.49 -23.59
CA TRP A 36 14.78 10.24 -23.89
C TRP A 36 15.14 11.60 -24.52
N PRO A 37 14.34 12.14 -25.46
CA PRO A 37 14.57 13.47 -26.02
C PRO A 37 14.33 14.56 -24.97
N GLY A 38 15.18 15.58 -24.97
CA GLY A 38 15.11 16.71 -24.07
C GLY A 38 15.82 17.94 -24.60
N MET A 39 15.74 19.03 -23.84
CA MET A 39 16.38 20.31 -24.10
C MET A 39 17.12 20.77 -22.85
N ILE A 40 18.32 21.34 -23.01
CA ILE A 40 19.03 21.96 -21.90
C ILE A 40 18.42 23.33 -21.61
N VAL A 41 18.12 23.57 -20.34
CA VAL A 41 17.40 24.74 -19.86
C VAL A 41 18.09 25.27 -18.60
N ASP A 42 17.82 26.52 -18.26
CA ASP A 42 18.18 27.05 -16.95
C ASP A 42 17.29 26.42 -15.85
N PRO A 43 17.76 26.30 -14.60
CA PRO A 43 17.03 25.61 -13.55
C PRO A 43 15.80 26.41 -13.08
N PRO A 44 14.59 25.83 -13.06
CA PRO A 44 13.42 26.50 -12.51
C PRO A 44 13.54 26.67 -10.98
N LEU A 45 12.79 27.64 -10.44
CA LEU A 45 12.88 28.08 -9.04
C LEU A 45 12.79 26.91 -8.04
N ASP A 46 11.89 25.95 -8.27
CA ASP A 46 11.74 24.76 -7.44
C ASP A 46 12.99 23.86 -7.42
N LEU A 47 13.73 23.80 -8.53
CA LEU A 47 14.92 22.96 -8.70
C LEU A 47 16.21 23.58 -8.11
N LEU A 48 16.22 24.90 -7.86
CA LEU A 48 17.31 25.60 -7.17
C LEU A 48 17.42 25.20 -5.70
N SER A 49 16.34 24.70 -5.09
CA SER A 49 16.31 24.21 -3.70
C SER A 49 17.10 22.90 -3.48
N GLN A 50 17.45 22.18 -4.55
CA GLN A 50 17.96 20.82 -4.48
C GLN A 50 19.49 20.75 -4.45
N GLN A 51 20.06 19.80 -3.70
CA GLN A 51 21.52 19.60 -3.63
C GLN A 51 22.12 19.20 -5.00
N ARG A 52 22.70 20.18 -5.69
CA ARG A 52 23.37 19.98 -6.98
C ARG A 52 24.69 19.22 -6.82
N ARG A 53 24.94 18.27 -7.72
CA ARG A 53 26.25 17.59 -7.88
C ARG A 53 27.11 18.35 -8.88
N ALA A 54 28.44 18.21 -8.77
CA ALA A 54 29.35 18.69 -9.81
C ALA A 54 29.04 18.02 -11.16
N ASN A 55 29.20 18.78 -12.25
CA ASN A 55 29.02 18.36 -13.65
C ASN A 55 27.59 17.85 -13.98
N THR A 56 26.56 18.48 -13.42
CA THR A 56 25.16 18.33 -13.88
C THR A 56 24.65 19.56 -14.64
N LYS A 57 23.80 19.32 -15.65
CA LYS A 57 22.97 20.30 -16.37
C LYS A 57 21.50 20.09 -16.00
N CYS A 58 20.68 21.14 -16.08
CA CYS A 58 19.23 20.99 -15.99
C CYS A 58 18.68 20.63 -17.39
N VAL A 59 17.76 19.68 -17.44
CA VAL A 59 17.17 19.15 -18.68
C VAL A 59 15.66 19.14 -18.55
N PHE A 60 14.99 19.76 -19.51
CA PHE A 60 13.56 19.60 -19.79
C PHE A 60 13.34 18.39 -20.70
N PHE A 61 12.38 17.53 -20.41
CA PHE A 61 12.07 16.33 -21.20
C PHE A 61 10.77 16.50 -21.99
N PHE A 62 10.84 16.25 -23.31
CA PHE A 62 9.66 16.32 -24.18
C PHE A 62 8.66 15.19 -23.90
N GLY A 63 7.38 15.45 -24.15
CA GLY A 63 6.25 14.55 -23.91
C GLY A 63 5.86 14.36 -22.43
N SER A 64 6.80 14.45 -21.50
CA SER A 64 6.56 14.46 -20.04
C SER A 64 6.63 15.85 -19.41
N ARG A 65 7.15 16.84 -20.15
CA ARG A 65 7.22 18.28 -19.82
C ARG A 65 7.73 18.59 -18.40
N ASN A 66 8.72 17.83 -17.97
CA ASN A 66 9.30 17.88 -16.62
C ASN A 66 10.82 18.14 -16.64
N PHE A 67 11.35 18.59 -15.51
CA PHE A 67 12.75 19.02 -15.36
C PHE A 67 13.55 18.06 -14.47
N ALA A 68 14.82 17.80 -14.79
CA ALA A 68 15.73 17.08 -13.90
C ALA A 68 17.21 17.47 -14.08
N TRP A 69 18.00 17.29 -13.03
CA TRP A 69 19.46 17.38 -13.07
C TRP A 69 20.08 16.10 -13.66
N ILE A 70 20.77 16.23 -14.80
CA ILE A 70 21.44 15.13 -15.50
C ILE A 70 22.96 15.36 -15.54
N GLU A 71 23.73 14.34 -15.19
CA GLU A 71 25.20 14.33 -15.28
C GLU A 71 25.63 14.38 -16.76
N GLU A 72 26.58 15.26 -17.12
CA GLU A 72 26.99 15.51 -18.53
C GLU A 72 27.40 14.24 -19.29
N ASN A 73 27.97 13.24 -18.60
CA ASN A 73 28.32 11.93 -19.15
C ASN A 73 27.12 11.11 -19.68
N ASN A 74 25.88 11.48 -19.31
CA ASN A 74 24.63 10.84 -19.72
C ASN A 74 23.83 11.68 -20.72
N ILE A 75 24.46 12.71 -21.31
CA ILE A 75 23.90 13.61 -22.32
C ILE A 75 24.60 13.36 -23.67
N LYS A 76 23.86 13.41 -24.77
CA LYS A 76 24.36 13.44 -26.15
C LYS A 76 23.57 14.47 -26.98
N PRO A 77 24.13 15.06 -28.05
CA PRO A 77 23.33 15.87 -28.98
C PRO A 77 22.16 15.07 -29.56
N PHE A 78 21.00 15.70 -29.80
CA PHE A 78 19.82 15.03 -30.35
C PHE A 78 20.04 14.53 -31.78
N GLU A 79 20.75 15.31 -32.58
CA GLU A 79 21.03 15.06 -33.98
C GLU A 79 22.24 14.14 -34.23
N GLY A 80 22.52 13.87 -35.52
CA GLY A 80 23.59 12.99 -35.95
C GLY A 80 23.26 11.50 -35.75
N PRO A 81 24.26 10.61 -35.64
CA PRO A 81 24.05 9.16 -35.65
C PRO A 81 23.20 8.65 -34.48
N TRP A 82 23.12 9.41 -33.38
CA TRP A 82 22.34 9.05 -32.20
C TRP A 82 20.83 9.11 -32.43
N LYS A 83 20.32 9.98 -33.33
CA LYS A 83 18.87 10.07 -33.62
C LYS A 83 18.31 8.73 -34.09
N GLU A 84 19.00 8.09 -35.05
CA GLU A 84 18.59 6.80 -35.59
C GLU A 84 18.83 5.62 -34.64
N GLU A 85 19.92 5.62 -33.86
CA GLU A 85 20.18 4.52 -32.91
C GLU A 85 19.16 4.54 -31.76
N LEU A 86 18.97 5.70 -31.13
CA LEU A 86 18.22 5.81 -29.88
C LEU A 86 16.70 5.78 -30.11
N ALA A 87 16.19 6.33 -31.21
CA ALA A 87 14.77 6.21 -31.57
C ALA A 87 14.33 4.74 -31.79
N LYS A 88 15.24 3.86 -32.27
CA LYS A 88 14.96 2.43 -32.50
C LYS A 88 15.00 1.59 -31.22
N VAL A 89 15.58 2.10 -30.13
CA VAL A 89 15.74 1.38 -28.85
C VAL A 89 14.47 1.43 -27.99
N SER A 90 13.65 2.48 -28.12
CA SER A 90 12.47 2.70 -27.28
C SER A 90 11.16 2.38 -28.01
N LYS A 91 10.15 1.93 -27.26
CA LYS A 91 8.85 1.42 -27.78
C LYS A 91 7.55 1.92 -27.11
N PRO A 92 7.52 2.51 -25.89
CA PRO A 92 6.29 3.01 -25.28
C PRO A 92 5.56 4.05 -26.14
N ALA A 93 4.24 4.17 -25.97
CA ALA A 93 3.44 5.22 -26.61
C ALA A 93 3.91 6.63 -26.20
N ALA A 94 4.19 6.84 -24.90
CA ALA A 94 4.74 8.10 -24.38
C ALA A 94 6.07 8.52 -25.04
N PHE A 95 6.90 7.56 -25.49
CA PHE A 95 8.13 7.88 -26.21
C PHE A 95 7.85 8.40 -27.62
N ARG A 96 6.81 7.89 -28.29
CA ARG A 96 6.38 8.42 -29.60
C ARG A 96 5.82 9.83 -29.45
N HIS A 97 5.03 10.07 -28.40
CA HIS A 97 4.55 11.41 -28.07
C HIS A 97 5.72 12.37 -27.82
N ALA A 98 6.72 11.97 -27.03
CA ALA A 98 7.93 12.75 -26.80
C ALA A 98 8.75 13.04 -28.07
N MET A 99 8.81 12.09 -29.02
CA MET A 99 9.43 12.31 -30.34
C MET A 99 8.63 13.30 -31.19
N THR A 100 7.30 13.23 -31.19
CA THR A 100 6.45 14.21 -31.90
C THR A 100 6.47 15.59 -31.23
N ASP A 101 6.62 15.68 -29.91
CA ASP A 101 6.70 16.94 -29.15
C ASP A 101 8.04 17.67 -29.39
N ILE A 102 9.18 16.95 -29.50
CA ILE A 102 10.46 17.56 -29.93
C ILE A 102 10.49 17.86 -31.45
N GLU A 103 9.81 17.08 -32.29
CA GLU A 103 9.70 17.39 -33.72
C GLU A 103 8.79 18.61 -33.95
N LYS A 104 7.68 18.74 -33.20
CA LYS A 104 6.88 19.96 -33.17
C LYS A 104 7.68 21.18 -32.71
N TYR A 105 8.56 21.05 -31.70
CA TYR A 105 9.42 22.14 -31.24
C TYR A 105 10.41 22.65 -32.31
N ILE A 106 10.82 21.79 -33.24
CA ILE A 106 11.68 22.17 -34.36
C ILE A 106 10.90 22.98 -35.41
N ASP A 107 9.61 22.69 -35.59
CA ASP A 107 8.72 23.41 -36.52
C ASP A 107 8.14 24.72 -35.91
N ASP A 108 7.78 24.70 -34.62
CA ASP A 108 7.30 25.86 -33.85
C ASP A 108 7.80 25.80 -32.38
N PRO A 109 8.81 26.61 -32.01
CA PRO A 109 9.35 26.62 -30.66
C PRO A 109 8.51 27.41 -29.64
N ALA A 110 7.53 28.22 -30.08
CA ALA A 110 6.92 29.26 -29.25
C ALA A 110 6.18 28.72 -28.01
N GLU A 111 5.36 27.66 -28.18
CA GLU A 111 4.58 27.05 -27.10
C GLU A 111 5.47 26.54 -25.94
N VAL A 112 6.57 25.86 -26.30
CA VAL A 112 7.47 25.24 -25.31
C VAL A 112 8.39 26.28 -24.69
N ASP A 113 8.88 27.25 -25.47
CA ASP A 113 9.68 28.35 -24.94
C ASP A 113 8.88 29.21 -23.95
N GLU A 114 7.59 29.49 -24.21
CA GLU A 114 6.73 30.18 -23.23
C GLU A 114 6.55 29.34 -21.95
N GLN A 115 6.26 28.05 -22.09
CA GLN A 115 6.10 27.15 -20.94
C GLN A 115 7.40 27.04 -20.11
N VAL A 116 8.56 26.91 -20.75
CA VAL A 116 9.87 26.85 -20.09
C VAL A 116 10.19 28.18 -19.41
N ASN A 117 9.98 29.33 -20.07
CA ASN A 117 10.18 30.65 -19.46
C ASN A 117 9.28 30.88 -18.24
N LYS A 118 8.02 30.42 -18.30
CA LYS A 118 7.06 30.50 -17.18
C LYS A 118 7.48 29.67 -15.97
N SER A 119 8.13 28.51 -16.18
CA SER A 119 8.71 27.71 -15.10
C SER A 119 10.07 28.22 -14.61
N CYS A 120 10.91 28.76 -15.49
CA CYS A 120 12.26 29.21 -15.15
C CYS A 120 12.30 30.60 -14.50
N GLY A 121 11.27 31.41 -14.73
CA GLY A 121 11.28 32.84 -14.43
C GLY A 121 11.94 33.63 -15.55
N ALA A 122 11.42 34.82 -15.84
CA ALA A 122 12.00 35.68 -16.87
C ALA A 122 13.40 36.17 -16.43
N PRO A 123 14.40 36.21 -17.35
CA PRO A 123 15.72 36.74 -17.05
C PRO A 123 15.66 38.26 -16.94
N ASN A 124 15.24 38.76 -15.77
CA ASN A 124 15.46 40.15 -15.34
C ASN A 124 16.96 40.38 -15.11
N HIS A 125 17.70 40.45 -16.21
CA HIS A 125 19.12 40.74 -16.22
C HIS A 125 19.29 42.24 -15.95
N ALA A 126 19.36 42.60 -14.66
CA ALA A 126 19.92 43.89 -14.27
C ALA A 126 21.29 44.03 -14.96
N THR A 127 21.50 45.15 -15.65
CA THR A 127 22.74 45.35 -16.40
C THR A 127 23.80 45.99 -15.50
N GLU A 128 25.09 45.87 -15.82
CA GLU A 128 26.15 46.58 -15.08
C GLU A 128 25.87 48.10 -15.03
N ALA A 129 25.29 48.65 -16.10
CA ALA A 129 24.87 50.04 -16.19
C ALA A 129 23.77 50.44 -15.19
N ASP A 130 23.06 49.49 -14.56
CA ASP A 130 22.07 49.76 -13.51
C ASP A 130 22.70 49.76 -12.10
N PHE A 131 23.79 49.02 -11.91
CA PHE A 131 24.62 49.12 -10.70
C PHE A 131 25.50 50.38 -10.70
N ASP A 132 26.03 50.79 -11.86
CA ASP A 132 26.81 52.03 -11.99
C ASP A 132 26.00 53.28 -11.59
N LYS A 133 24.72 53.36 -11.97
CA LYS A 133 23.80 54.45 -11.58
C LYS A 133 23.63 54.59 -10.07
N ILE A 134 23.68 53.48 -9.33
CA ILE A 134 23.54 53.44 -7.87
C ILE A 134 24.87 53.78 -7.17
N ARG A 135 26.01 53.54 -7.83
CA ARG A 135 27.34 53.89 -7.29
C ARG A 135 27.66 55.37 -7.45
N ASP A 136 27.31 55.98 -8.58
CA ASP A 136 27.86 57.27 -9.00
C ASP A 136 27.00 58.50 -8.62
N GLY A 137 26.01 58.32 -7.74
CA GLY A 137 25.55 59.33 -6.76
C GLY A 137 25.12 60.70 -7.29
N LEU A 138 24.18 60.76 -8.24
CA LEU A 138 23.63 62.01 -8.77
C LEU A 138 22.14 62.17 -8.45
N ASP A 139 21.82 63.08 -7.54
CA ASP A 139 20.48 63.64 -7.36
C ASP A 139 20.17 64.68 -8.45
N SER A 140 18.95 64.67 -9.00
CA SER A 140 18.37 65.81 -9.73
C SER A 140 16.84 65.70 -9.81
N GLU A 141 16.15 66.82 -9.58
CA GLU A 141 14.68 66.94 -9.53
C GLU A 141 14.05 67.28 -10.90
N GLU A 142 12.74 67.61 -10.89
CA GLU A 142 11.89 68.09 -12.01
C GLU A 142 11.44 67.02 -13.04
N ILE A 143 10.27 67.07 -13.70
CA ILE A 143 9.28 68.15 -13.91
C ILE A 143 7.81 67.68 -13.68
N ALA A 144 7.08 68.45 -12.83
CA ALA A 144 5.65 68.82 -12.74
C ALA A 144 4.43 68.03 -13.32
N GLY A 145 3.32 68.07 -12.54
CA GLY A 145 1.90 68.10 -12.99
C GLY A 145 1.02 66.90 -12.55
N GLU A 146 -0.20 67.04 -12.01
CA GLU A 146 -1.03 68.18 -11.53
C GLU A 146 -1.99 67.73 -10.37
N GLU A 147 -2.50 68.69 -9.56
CA GLU A 147 -3.64 68.65 -8.58
C GLU A 147 -3.80 67.45 -7.60
N ALA A 148 -3.61 67.62 -6.28
CA ALA A 148 -4.53 68.18 -5.25
C ALA A 148 -5.74 67.27 -4.87
N THR A 149 -6.14 67.07 -3.61
CA THR A 149 -6.22 68.00 -2.46
C THR A 149 -5.71 67.46 -1.10
N ALA A 150 -5.77 68.31 -0.06
CA ALA A 150 -5.45 68.08 1.37
C ALA A 150 -6.41 67.06 2.06
N ASP A 151 -6.26 66.63 3.33
CA ASP A 151 -5.57 67.19 4.51
C ASP A 151 -4.77 66.15 5.30
N GLY A 152 -3.95 66.59 6.27
CA GLY A 152 -3.24 65.71 7.20
C GLY A 152 -3.07 66.28 8.60
N ASN A 153 -2.62 65.46 9.56
CA ASN A 153 -1.89 65.93 10.74
C ASN A 153 -1.06 64.81 11.42
N ASN A 154 -0.19 65.23 12.34
CA ASN A 154 0.69 64.43 13.20
C ASN A 154 -0.06 63.41 14.09
N GLY A 155 0.57 62.36 14.64
CA GLY A 155 1.95 61.87 14.44
C GLY A 155 2.56 61.18 15.69
N VAL A 156 3.80 60.68 15.54
CA VAL A 156 4.83 60.44 16.59
C VAL A 156 4.56 59.40 17.71
N VAL A 157 4.91 58.13 17.40
CA VAL A 157 5.67 57.10 18.16
C VAL A 157 5.56 56.88 19.70
N ALA A 158 5.60 55.58 20.07
CA ALA A 158 6.27 54.95 21.25
C ALA A 158 5.63 55.01 22.67
N HIS A 159 5.90 54.09 23.62
CA HIS A 159 6.22 52.62 23.62
C HIS A 159 6.24 52.10 25.10
N VAL A 160 6.34 50.77 25.32
CA VAL A 160 6.77 50.04 26.57
C VAL A 160 5.77 49.78 27.73
N VAL A 161 5.37 48.50 27.85
CA VAL A 161 5.34 47.56 29.01
C VAL A 161 4.95 48.04 30.44
N GLY A 162 4.02 47.31 31.09
CA GLY A 162 3.89 47.26 32.56
C GLY A 162 2.77 46.35 33.12
N SER A 163 3.14 45.29 33.85
CA SER A 163 2.31 44.49 34.80
C SER A 163 2.79 44.81 36.24
N PRO A 164 2.15 44.39 37.38
CA PRO A 164 1.27 43.22 37.57
C PRO A 164 0.08 43.41 38.56
N ASP A 165 -0.48 42.27 39.01
CA ASP A 165 -1.30 41.98 40.20
C ASP A 165 -1.72 43.11 41.15
N GLU A 166 -3.02 43.12 41.46
CA GLU A 166 -3.47 42.86 42.84
C GLU A 166 -4.87 42.20 42.80
N GLY A 167 -5.28 41.56 43.89
CA GLY A 167 -6.56 40.85 43.97
C GLY A 167 -7.16 40.92 45.37
N ASP A 168 -8.48 40.91 45.44
CA ASP A 168 -9.23 40.88 46.69
C ASP A 168 -10.53 40.09 46.49
N GLY A 169 -11.05 39.47 47.56
CA GLY A 169 -12.25 38.64 47.51
C GLY A 169 -13.12 38.84 48.73
N LEU A 170 -14.42 38.52 48.64
CA LEU A 170 -15.31 38.44 49.80
C LEU A 170 -16.59 37.64 49.47
N ASP A 171 -16.91 36.66 50.32
CA ASP A 171 -18.11 35.83 50.23
C ASP A 171 -19.35 36.49 50.87
N VAL A 172 -20.55 36.15 50.37
CA VAL A 172 -21.80 36.22 51.15
C VAL A 172 -22.69 35.01 50.80
N GLU A 173 -23.28 34.39 51.82
CA GLU A 173 -24.01 33.13 51.74
C GLU A 173 -25.56 33.25 51.63
N ILE A 174 -26.16 32.25 50.96
CA ILE A 174 -27.36 31.45 51.34
C ILE A 174 -28.65 32.17 51.79
N ASN A 175 -29.78 31.85 51.15
CA ASN A 175 -30.97 31.27 51.83
C ASN A 175 -32.03 30.64 50.90
N ALA A 176 -32.91 29.82 51.48
CA ALA A 176 -34.02 29.07 50.85
C ALA A 176 -35.40 29.76 51.16
N ASP A 177 -36.62 29.23 50.97
CA ASP A 177 -37.13 27.86 50.77
C ASP A 177 -38.60 27.82 50.24
N SER A 178 -39.06 26.68 49.70
CA SER A 178 -40.48 26.24 49.49
C SER A 178 -41.34 27.03 48.46
N SER A 179 -42.33 26.49 47.72
CA SER A 179 -42.93 25.14 47.48
C SER A 179 -43.67 25.17 46.09
N ALA A 180 -44.52 24.27 45.57
CA ALA A 180 -45.30 23.10 46.05
C ALA A 180 -45.63 22.06 44.93
N SER A 181 -46.85 21.49 44.87
CA SER A 181 -47.34 20.46 43.89
C SER A 181 -48.88 20.60 43.66
N PRO A 182 -49.67 19.78 42.88
CA PRO A 182 -49.52 18.33 42.58
C PRO A 182 -50.01 17.73 41.20
N VAL A 183 -49.35 16.64 40.76
CA VAL A 183 -49.87 15.25 40.48
C VAL A 183 -51.22 15.10 39.72
N PRO A 184 -51.35 14.29 38.61
CA PRO A 184 -51.16 12.83 38.68
C PRO A 184 -50.59 12.04 37.46
N THR A 185 -50.09 10.84 37.77
CA THR A 185 -49.72 9.72 36.88
C THR A 185 -50.82 8.63 36.81
N PRO A 186 -50.63 7.55 36.04
CA PRO A 186 -50.39 6.28 36.75
C PRO A 186 -49.33 5.35 36.10
N ALA A 187 -48.53 4.70 36.94
CA ALA A 187 -47.75 3.50 36.59
C ALA A 187 -47.61 2.58 37.82
N VAL A 188 -47.73 1.26 37.60
CA VAL A 188 -47.82 0.18 38.62
C VAL A 188 -47.11 -1.04 37.97
N THR A 189 -46.25 -1.85 38.60
CA THR A 189 -46.34 -2.50 39.93
C THR A 189 -44.96 -2.87 40.51
N THR A 190 -44.85 -2.88 41.85
CA THR A 190 -44.00 -3.68 42.80
C THR A 190 -42.99 -4.75 42.28
N LYS A 191 -41.94 -5.20 43.02
CA LYS A 191 -41.88 -5.54 44.48
C LYS A 191 -40.44 -5.83 44.98
N ALA A 192 -40.24 -5.92 46.30
CA ALA A 192 -38.99 -6.37 46.97
C ALA A 192 -39.35 -7.02 48.36
N ALA A 193 -38.48 -7.53 49.24
CA ALA A 193 -37.00 -7.64 49.32
C ALA A 193 -36.59 -8.84 50.24
N GLY A 194 -35.31 -9.21 50.37
CA GLY A 194 -34.88 -10.23 51.37
C GLY A 194 -33.36 -10.46 51.53
N LYS A 195 -32.89 -10.69 52.78
CA LYS A 195 -31.49 -10.98 53.18
C LYS A 195 -31.28 -12.46 53.53
N ARG A 196 -30.08 -13.03 53.30
CA ARG A 196 -29.22 -13.73 54.31
C ARG A 196 -27.99 -14.46 53.71
N THR A 197 -27.02 -14.77 54.55
CA THR A 197 -25.77 -15.53 54.26
C THR A 197 -25.83 -16.97 54.82
N PRO A 198 -24.85 -17.83 54.48
CA PRO A 198 -24.01 -18.40 55.54
C PRO A 198 -22.49 -18.46 55.22
N LYS A 199 -21.70 -19.10 56.09
CA LYS A 199 -20.22 -19.05 56.16
C LYS A 199 -19.53 -20.29 55.57
N ALA A 200 -18.28 -20.12 55.09
CA ALA A 200 -17.22 -21.13 55.30
C ALA A 200 -15.80 -20.50 55.40
N LYS A 201 -15.08 -21.03 56.38
CA LYS A 201 -13.65 -20.90 56.75
C LYS A 201 -12.72 -21.39 55.63
N SER A 202 -11.47 -20.95 55.40
CA SER A 202 -10.37 -20.34 56.20
C SER A 202 -9.36 -21.30 56.85
N VAL A 203 -8.24 -21.58 56.14
CA VAL A 203 -6.91 -22.00 56.66
C VAL A 203 -5.89 -21.38 55.69
N ALA A 204 -5.30 -20.21 55.98
CA ALA A 204 -4.11 -19.95 56.81
C ALA A 204 -2.79 -20.06 56.02
N ALA A 205 -1.89 -19.09 56.21
CA ALA A 205 -0.63 -18.93 55.49
C ALA A 205 0.58 -19.14 56.41
N THR A 206 1.76 -19.42 55.84
CA THR A 206 3.03 -19.33 56.56
C THR A 206 4.15 -18.87 55.63
N SER A 207 4.81 -17.77 55.99
CA SER A 207 6.08 -17.32 55.42
C SER A 207 7.23 -17.83 56.30
N VAL A 208 8.45 -18.03 55.76
CA VAL A 208 9.70 -17.64 56.44
C VAL A 208 10.96 -17.71 55.55
N LYS A 209 11.63 -16.56 55.42
CA LYS A 209 13.08 -16.26 55.30
C LYS A 209 14.05 -17.24 54.58
N SER A 210 14.52 -16.79 53.42
CA SER A 210 15.93 -16.50 53.08
C SER A 210 17.10 -17.05 53.94
N THR A 211 18.14 -17.56 53.27
CA THR A 211 19.56 -17.40 53.65
C THR A 211 20.44 -17.15 52.41
N LYS A 212 21.67 -16.65 52.62
CA LYS A 212 22.63 -16.25 51.57
C LYS A 212 23.68 -17.34 51.31
N GLY A 213 24.29 -17.38 50.13
CA GLY A 213 25.53 -18.11 49.86
C GLY A 213 26.19 -17.72 48.53
N LEU A 214 27.43 -17.24 48.55
CA LEU A 214 28.25 -16.97 47.35
C LEU A 214 29.26 -18.09 47.16
N ALA A 215 29.62 -18.40 45.90
CA ALA A 215 31.00 -18.76 45.53
C ALA A 215 31.24 -18.61 44.01
N LYS A 216 32.46 -18.21 43.64
CA LYS A 216 33.02 -18.34 42.28
C LYS A 216 33.88 -19.60 42.22
N ALA A 217 34.01 -20.24 41.06
CA ALA A 217 35.27 -20.83 40.58
C ALA A 217 35.17 -21.24 39.10
N ALA A 218 36.32 -21.37 38.43
CA ALA A 218 36.43 -21.89 37.06
C ALA A 218 37.61 -22.87 36.96
N GLN A 219 37.69 -23.58 35.83
CA GLN A 219 38.84 -24.38 35.34
C GLN A 219 39.30 -25.59 36.19
N LYS A 220 39.26 -26.79 35.60
CA LYS A 220 40.46 -27.35 34.92
C LYS A 220 40.18 -28.65 34.12
N ARG A 221 41.07 -28.90 33.16
CA ARG A 221 41.23 -30.18 32.42
C ARG A 221 41.78 -31.28 33.34
N ARG A 222 41.42 -32.55 33.06
CA ARG A 222 42.38 -33.67 32.99
C ARG A 222 41.84 -34.85 32.16
N THR A 223 42.72 -35.76 31.75
CA THR A 223 42.51 -36.77 30.70
C THR A 223 43.19 -38.11 31.03
N SER A 224 42.89 -39.15 30.22
CA SER A 224 43.61 -40.44 30.06
C SER A 224 43.46 -41.47 31.19
N ALA A 225 43.64 -42.79 30.98
CA ALA A 225 43.95 -43.59 29.79
C ALA A 225 43.09 -44.89 29.81
N GLN A 226 43.00 -45.76 28.78
CA GLN A 226 43.94 -46.79 28.30
C GLN A 226 43.23 -47.58 27.16
N HIS A 227 43.81 -48.38 26.24
CA HIS A 227 45.20 -48.60 25.78
C HIS A 227 45.16 -49.11 24.30
N SER A 228 46.31 -49.15 23.62
CA SER A 228 46.47 -49.82 22.30
C SER A 228 47.85 -50.52 22.19
N PRO A 229 47.97 -51.52 21.29
CA PRO A 229 49.12 -51.63 20.36
C PRO A 229 48.69 -52.11 18.94
N SER A 230 48.89 -51.35 17.85
CA SER A 230 50.09 -51.24 16.97
C SER A 230 50.18 -52.28 15.82
N GLY A 231 50.39 -51.82 14.57
CA GLY A 231 50.48 -52.63 13.32
C GLY A 231 51.89 -53.20 13.01
N PRO A 232 52.37 -53.31 11.73
CA PRO A 232 51.90 -52.69 10.48
C PRO A 232 52.03 -53.54 9.16
N SER A 233 51.99 -52.88 7.99
CA SER A 233 52.63 -53.24 6.67
C SER A 233 51.76 -53.72 5.48
N ASN A 234 52.39 -53.78 4.29
CA ASN A 234 51.80 -53.79 2.92
C ASN A 234 51.90 -55.15 2.22
N ALA A 235 50.86 -55.61 1.51
CA ALA A 235 50.95 -56.76 0.58
C ALA A 235 49.98 -56.72 -0.62
N LYS A 236 50.47 -57.27 -1.75
CA LYS A 236 50.02 -57.14 -3.15
C LYS A 236 48.86 -58.08 -3.58
N ARG A 237 47.98 -57.55 -4.46
CA ARG A 237 47.63 -58.06 -5.83
C ARG A 237 46.98 -59.47 -6.02
N GLY A 238 45.76 -59.44 -6.60
CA GLY A 238 45.16 -60.48 -7.46
C GLY A 238 43.76 -60.02 -7.90
N LYS A 239 43.35 -59.83 -9.17
CA LYS A 239 43.66 -60.36 -10.53
C LYS A 239 42.79 -61.56 -10.97
N ARG A 240 41.66 -61.24 -11.62
CA ARG A 240 40.94 -62.02 -12.64
C ARG A 240 40.12 -61.01 -13.45
N GLU A 241 40.49 -60.63 -14.68
CA GLU A 241 40.51 -61.36 -15.97
C GLU A 241 39.18 -61.32 -16.72
N VAL A 242 39.30 -61.11 -18.04
CA VAL A 242 38.24 -60.91 -19.03
C VAL A 242 38.44 -61.95 -20.13
N SER A 243 37.38 -62.64 -20.52
CA SER A 243 37.36 -63.57 -21.65
C SER A 243 36.58 -62.99 -22.84
N ARG A 244 37.03 -63.31 -24.05
CA ARG A 244 36.46 -62.89 -25.35
C ARG A 244 35.88 -64.11 -26.08
N GLU A 245 34.86 -63.87 -26.90
CA GLU A 245 34.56 -64.50 -28.19
C GLU A 245 33.73 -63.43 -28.96
N ALA A 246 34.03 -62.95 -30.18
CA ALA A 246 34.35 -63.59 -31.48
C ALA A 246 33.06 -64.15 -32.14
N LEU A 247 32.41 -63.52 -33.14
CA LEU A 247 32.77 -63.08 -34.52
C LEU A 247 32.75 -64.20 -35.59
N GLN A 248 32.50 -63.79 -36.85
CA GLN A 248 32.27 -64.54 -38.10
C GLN A 248 30.79 -64.86 -38.42
N ASP A 249 30.29 -64.89 -39.68
CA ASP A 249 30.73 -64.41 -41.03
C ASP A 249 29.53 -64.58 -42.02
N ALA A 250 29.46 -64.10 -43.28
CA ALA A 250 30.15 -63.09 -44.10
C ALA A 250 29.31 -62.77 -45.38
N ASP A 251 29.69 -61.76 -46.17
CA ASP A 251 29.23 -61.39 -47.54
C ASP A 251 27.71 -61.05 -47.73
N GLU A 252 27.26 -60.23 -48.70
CA GLU A 252 27.76 -59.82 -50.03
C GLU A 252 27.36 -58.34 -50.36
N ALA A 253 27.55 -57.83 -51.60
CA ALA A 253 27.44 -56.40 -51.92
C ALA A 253 26.65 -56.02 -53.21
N SER A 254 25.87 -54.92 -53.18
CA SER A 254 25.71 -53.98 -54.33
C SER A 254 24.80 -52.73 -54.09
N SER A 255 25.06 -51.69 -54.90
CA SER A 255 24.14 -50.65 -55.42
C SER A 255 23.32 -49.70 -54.51
N THR A 256 23.90 -48.50 -54.30
CA THR A 256 23.28 -47.14 -54.46
C THR A 256 22.14 -46.63 -53.55
N PRO A 257 21.93 -45.29 -53.41
CA PRO A 257 21.23 -44.71 -52.26
C PRO A 257 19.93 -43.94 -52.59
N THR A 258 18.90 -44.07 -51.74
CA THR A 258 17.79 -43.10 -51.62
C THR A 258 17.21 -43.06 -50.20
N GLY A 259 16.48 -41.99 -49.86
CA GLY A 259 15.60 -41.94 -48.68
C GLY A 259 16.18 -41.26 -47.43
N ARG A 260 15.86 -39.97 -47.24
CA ARG A 260 16.01 -39.32 -45.92
C ARG A 260 15.03 -39.95 -44.93
N ARG A 261 15.50 -40.81 -44.03
CA ARG A 261 14.66 -41.41 -42.99
C ARG A 261 14.22 -40.32 -42.00
N ARG A 262 12.93 -39.98 -42.01
CA ARG A 262 12.32 -39.02 -41.08
C ARG A 262 12.44 -39.57 -39.65
N VAL A 263 13.04 -38.80 -38.75
CA VAL A 263 13.12 -39.19 -37.32
C VAL A 263 11.74 -38.97 -36.70
N GLU A 264 11.12 -40.04 -36.21
CA GLU A 264 9.86 -39.97 -35.48
C GLU A 264 10.12 -39.48 -34.06
N THR A 265 9.79 -38.21 -33.81
CA THR A 265 9.94 -37.54 -32.51
C THR A 265 9.11 -38.19 -31.41
N ASP A 266 7.98 -38.78 -31.79
CA ASP A 266 6.91 -39.12 -30.86
C ASP A 266 7.21 -40.42 -30.10
N ALA A 267 7.88 -41.37 -30.76
CA ALA A 267 8.45 -42.56 -30.10
C ALA A 267 9.51 -42.19 -29.05
N LEU A 268 10.29 -41.14 -29.30
CA LEU A 268 11.33 -40.67 -28.39
C LEU A 268 10.74 -39.88 -27.20
N LEU A 269 9.64 -39.13 -27.41
CA LEU A 269 8.85 -38.53 -26.34
C LEU A 269 8.17 -39.58 -25.46
N ALA A 270 7.56 -40.61 -26.05
CA ALA A 270 6.96 -41.74 -25.31
C ALA A 270 8.01 -42.47 -24.45
N SER A 271 9.22 -42.67 -24.98
CA SER A 271 10.35 -43.26 -24.23
C SER A 271 10.83 -42.42 -23.04
N ILE A 272 10.58 -41.11 -23.02
CA ILE A 272 10.97 -40.20 -21.92
C ILE A 272 9.88 -40.16 -20.85
N ALA A 273 8.60 -40.25 -21.23
CA ALA A 273 7.48 -40.29 -20.29
C ALA A 273 7.55 -41.53 -19.36
N ALA A 274 7.91 -42.70 -19.90
CA ALA A 274 7.86 -43.99 -19.20
C ALA A 274 8.94 -44.22 -18.11
N LYS A 275 9.81 -43.25 -17.80
CA LYS A 275 10.95 -43.42 -16.87
C LYS A 275 11.15 -42.28 -15.85
N ARG A 276 10.10 -41.55 -15.46
CA ARG A 276 10.17 -40.62 -14.31
C ARG A 276 9.88 -41.35 -12.99
N ALA A 277 10.77 -41.22 -12.01
CA ALA A 277 10.54 -41.69 -10.65
C ALA A 277 9.52 -40.77 -9.92
N PRO A 278 8.66 -41.30 -9.02
CA PRO A 278 7.50 -40.58 -8.51
C PRO A 278 7.79 -39.35 -7.64
N ASN A 279 9.03 -39.20 -7.13
CA ASN A 279 9.40 -38.14 -6.18
C ASN A 279 10.21 -36.99 -6.82
N ALA A 280 10.27 -36.91 -8.16
CA ALA A 280 10.94 -35.81 -8.85
C ALA A 280 10.02 -34.56 -8.92
N ILE A 281 10.17 -33.63 -7.97
CA ILE A 281 9.46 -32.34 -7.98
C ILE A 281 9.96 -31.51 -9.17
N ALA A 282 9.27 -31.63 -10.31
CA ALA A 282 9.55 -30.85 -11.50
C ALA A 282 9.04 -29.42 -11.30
N LEU A 283 9.97 -28.45 -11.18
CA LEU A 283 9.68 -27.00 -11.12
C LEU A 283 8.96 -26.43 -12.37
N LEU A 284 8.67 -27.28 -13.37
CA LEU A 284 7.96 -26.98 -14.60
C LEU A 284 6.52 -27.52 -14.59
N ASP A 285 6.24 -28.60 -13.86
CA ASP A 285 4.90 -29.22 -13.74
C ASP A 285 4.09 -28.58 -12.59
N ARG A 286 4.10 -27.24 -12.51
CA ARG A 286 3.22 -26.51 -11.60
C ARG A 286 1.83 -26.39 -12.26
N PRO A 287 0.72 -26.73 -11.58
CA PRO A 287 -0.62 -26.47 -12.10
C PRO A 287 -0.81 -24.97 -12.34
N VAL A 288 -1.33 -24.61 -13.52
CA VAL A 288 -1.68 -23.23 -13.87
C VAL A 288 -2.93 -22.85 -13.10
N VAL A 289 -2.75 -22.28 -11.91
CA VAL A 289 -3.86 -21.74 -11.11
C VAL A 289 -4.44 -20.53 -11.85
N THR A 290 -5.65 -20.69 -12.40
CA THR A 290 -6.41 -19.61 -13.04
C THR A 290 -6.72 -18.52 -12.03
N ARG A 291 -6.45 -17.24 -12.36
CA ARG A 291 -6.90 -16.12 -11.52
C ARG A 291 -8.44 -16.10 -11.50
N PRO A 292 -9.10 -15.85 -10.35
CA PRO A 292 -10.54 -15.60 -10.34
C PRO A 292 -10.84 -14.37 -11.18
N GLU A 293 -11.98 -14.37 -11.88
CA GLU A 293 -12.43 -13.20 -12.61
C GLU A 293 -12.81 -12.08 -11.62
N ALA A 294 -12.52 -10.84 -11.99
CA ALA A 294 -12.83 -9.69 -11.14
C ALA A 294 -14.34 -9.46 -11.18
N GLN A 295 -15.05 -9.97 -10.16
CA GLN A 295 -16.51 -9.88 -10.07
C GLN A 295 -16.99 -8.44 -10.22
N VAL A 296 -17.64 -8.17 -11.36
CA VAL A 296 -18.16 -6.86 -11.75
C VAL A 296 -19.16 -6.37 -10.69
N ILE A 297 -19.20 -5.06 -10.47
CA ILE A 297 -20.19 -4.42 -9.61
C ILE A 297 -21.46 -4.23 -10.43
N ASP A 298 -22.51 -4.94 -10.05
CA ASP A 298 -23.86 -4.64 -10.53
C ASP A 298 -24.33 -3.32 -9.90
N MET A 299 -24.46 -2.28 -10.73
CA MET A 299 -24.95 -0.94 -10.38
C MET A 299 -26.48 -0.80 -10.51
N THR A 300 -27.23 -1.91 -10.58
CA THR A 300 -28.70 -1.93 -10.67
C THR A 300 -29.39 -2.59 -9.46
N SER A 301 -28.78 -3.62 -8.86
CA SER A 301 -29.31 -4.29 -7.66
C SER A 301 -29.04 -3.53 -6.36
N ARG A 302 -30.10 -3.26 -5.56
CA ARG A 302 -30.04 -2.70 -4.20
C ARG A 302 -30.29 -3.81 -3.17
N SER A 303 -29.50 -3.85 -2.10
CA SER A 303 -29.72 -4.78 -0.98
C SER A 303 -30.91 -4.32 -0.10
N ASN A 304 -31.75 -5.27 0.32
CA ASN A 304 -32.96 -4.99 1.12
C ASN A 304 -32.61 -4.25 2.44
N THR A 305 -31.46 -4.60 3.02
CA THR A 305 -30.88 -3.98 4.21
C THR A 305 -30.57 -2.48 4.06
N LEU A 306 -30.40 -2.00 2.82
CA LEU A 306 -30.28 -0.59 2.46
C LEU A 306 -31.61 0.03 2.01
N ALA A 307 -32.65 -0.78 1.76
CA ALA A 307 -34.02 -0.30 1.57
C ALA A 307 -34.72 -0.01 2.91
N ASP A 308 -34.50 -0.84 3.92
CA ASP A 308 -35.10 -0.73 5.26
C ASP A 308 -34.52 0.41 6.13
N ARG A 309 -33.44 1.07 5.70
CA ARG A 309 -32.77 2.15 6.45
C ARG A 309 -33.23 3.52 5.98
N GLU A 310 -33.86 4.27 6.89
CA GLU A 310 -34.05 5.71 6.74
C GLU A 310 -32.69 6.43 6.81
N ILE A 311 -32.16 6.83 5.65
CA ILE A 311 -30.90 7.56 5.51
C ILE A 311 -31.21 8.90 4.86
N VAL A 312 -30.84 9.97 5.54
CA VAL A 312 -30.84 11.33 4.99
C VAL A 312 -29.44 11.59 4.44
N PRO A 313 -29.28 11.97 3.17
CA PRO A 313 -27.97 12.31 2.64
C PRO A 313 -27.41 13.57 3.32
N SER A 314 -26.10 13.61 3.53
CA SER A 314 -25.40 14.85 3.92
C SER A 314 -25.27 15.76 2.70
N GLU A 315 -25.30 17.07 2.92
CA GLU A 315 -25.05 18.07 1.88
C GLU A 315 -23.59 18.12 1.42
N GLN A 316 -22.66 17.60 2.24
CA GLN A 316 -21.24 17.50 1.93
C GLN A 316 -20.97 16.62 0.69
N THR A 317 -19.89 16.94 0.00
CA THR A 317 -19.40 16.18 -1.16
C THR A 317 -18.32 15.20 -0.72
N PHE A 318 -18.51 13.92 -1.04
CA PHE A 318 -17.63 12.84 -0.60
C PHE A 318 -16.66 12.41 -1.71
N GLY A 319 -15.36 12.58 -1.46
CA GLY A 319 -14.30 12.07 -2.30
C GLY A 319 -14.05 10.59 -2.00
N PHE A 320 -13.76 9.79 -3.02
CA PHE A 320 -13.40 8.38 -2.84
C PHE A 320 -12.20 7.95 -3.67
N LEU A 321 -11.11 7.62 -2.98
CA LEU A 321 -9.85 7.17 -3.56
C LEU A 321 -9.72 5.65 -3.46
N GLY A 322 -9.82 4.98 -4.62
CA GLY A 322 -9.57 3.54 -4.74
C GLY A 322 -10.84 2.70 -4.92
N LEU A 323 -11.19 2.42 -6.17
CA LEU A 323 -12.26 1.50 -6.55
C LEU A 323 -11.75 0.04 -6.50
N GLY A 324 -11.29 -0.34 -5.31
CA GLY A 324 -10.94 -1.70 -4.91
C GLY A 324 -12.17 -2.55 -4.59
N MET A 325 -11.95 -3.79 -4.16
CA MET A 325 -13.02 -4.77 -3.88
C MET A 325 -14.07 -4.30 -2.87
N MET A 326 -13.66 -3.52 -1.87
CA MET A 326 -14.53 -2.93 -0.85
C MET A 326 -14.99 -1.53 -1.27
N GLY A 327 -14.05 -0.67 -1.70
CA GLY A 327 -14.36 0.69 -2.13
C GLY A 327 -15.44 0.77 -3.22
N SER A 328 -15.49 -0.20 -4.14
CA SER A 328 -16.50 -0.25 -5.20
C SER A 328 -17.92 -0.56 -4.71
N THR A 329 -18.10 -1.29 -3.60
CA THR A 329 -19.44 -1.51 -3.01
C THR A 329 -19.83 -0.34 -2.11
N ILE A 330 -18.87 0.18 -1.34
CA ILE A 330 -19.03 1.39 -0.52
C ILE A 330 -19.49 2.59 -1.37
N VAL A 331 -18.82 2.88 -2.49
CA VAL A 331 -19.20 3.97 -3.41
C VAL A 331 -20.57 3.74 -4.03
N LYS A 332 -20.88 2.51 -4.46
CA LYS A 332 -22.20 2.14 -4.98
C LYS A 332 -23.29 2.50 -3.96
N ASP A 333 -23.14 2.04 -2.72
CA ASP A 333 -24.16 2.21 -1.68
C ASP A 333 -24.35 3.68 -1.31
N LEU A 334 -23.28 4.50 -1.31
CA LEU A 334 -23.34 5.96 -1.11
C LEU A 334 -24.11 6.69 -2.23
N ILE A 335 -23.90 6.29 -3.50
CA ILE A 335 -24.66 6.85 -4.63
C ILE A 335 -26.15 6.49 -4.49
N TYR A 336 -26.48 5.26 -4.10
CA TYR A 336 -27.86 4.81 -3.89
C TYR A 336 -28.61 5.54 -2.76
N THR A 337 -27.91 6.04 -1.74
CA THR A 337 -28.52 6.86 -0.67
C THR A 337 -28.54 8.36 -0.99
N GLY A 338 -28.13 8.75 -2.21
CA GLY A 338 -28.21 10.12 -2.71
C GLY A 338 -27.06 11.02 -2.27
N HIS A 339 -25.95 10.47 -1.78
CA HIS A 339 -24.76 11.27 -1.51
C HIS A 339 -24.10 11.76 -2.80
N LYS A 340 -23.58 12.99 -2.78
CA LYS A 340 -22.72 13.53 -3.84
C LYS A 340 -21.36 12.86 -3.73
N VAL A 341 -20.95 12.06 -4.72
CA VAL A 341 -19.68 11.31 -4.69
C VAL A 341 -18.77 11.70 -5.86
N VAL A 342 -17.53 12.03 -5.55
CA VAL A 342 -16.43 12.28 -6.50
C VAL A 342 -15.44 11.12 -6.40
N VAL A 343 -15.12 10.43 -7.50
CA VAL A 343 -14.35 9.19 -7.49
C VAL A 343 -13.04 9.29 -8.27
N TRP A 344 -12.01 8.62 -7.75
CA TRP A 344 -10.76 8.39 -8.46
C TRP A 344 -10.26 6.95 -8.25
N ASN A 345 -9.65 6.40 -9.30
CA ASN A 345 -8.94 5.13 -9.23
C ASN A 345 -7.81 5.06 -10.27
N ARG A 346 -6.64 4.57 -9.88
CA ARG A 346 -5.44 4.39 -10.72
C ARG A 346 -5.65 3.62 -12.04
N THR A 347 -6.75 2.90 -12.18
CA THR A 347 -7.23 2.32 -13.44
C THR A 347 -8.58 2.96 -13.76
N ILE A 348 -8.59 3.92 -14.68
CA ILE A 348 -9.75 4.78 -14.98
C ILE A 348 -10.96 3.97 -15.47
N ASP A 349 -10.74 2.84 -16.15
CA ASP A 349 -11.77 1.90 -16.62
C ASP A 349 -12.73 1.44 -15.50
N LYS A 350 -12.27 1.46 -14.23
CA LYS A 350 -13.11 1.13 -13.07
C LYS A 350 -14.07 2.22 -12.64
N CYS A 351 -13.83 3.47 -13.04
CA CYS A 351 -14.69 4.61 -12.72
C CYS A 351 -15.94 4.64 -13.60
N GLN A 352 -15.90 4.04 -14.80
CA GLN A 352 -16.96 4.09 -15.80
C GLN A 352 -18.37 3.72 -15.26
N PRO A 353 -18.57 2.62 -14.49
CA PRO A 353 -19.91 2.26 -13.97
C PRO A 353 -20.43 3.25 -12.91
N PHE A 354 -19.54 4.03 -12.29
CA PHE A 354 -19.91 5.04 -11.30
C PHE A 354 -20.20 6.38 -11.97
N ALA A 355 -19.49 6.72 -13.06
CA ALA A 355 -19.83 7.85 -13.92
C ALA A 355 -21.23 7.70 -14.52
N GLU A 356 -21.56 6.50 -15.01
CA GLU A 356 -22.89 6.15 -15.54
C GLU A 356 -23.98 6.20 -14.45
N ALA A 357 -23.62 6.00 -13.18
CA ALA A 357 -24.50 6.13 -12.02
C ALA A 357 -24.54 7.56 -11.42
N GLY A 358 -23.85 8.54 -12.02
CA GLY A 358 -23.90 9.95 -11.63
C GLY A 358 -22.81 10.43 -10.65
N ALA A 359 -21.77 9.63 -10.38
CA ALA A 359 -20.59 10.10 -9.65
C ALA A 359 -19.66 10.93 -10.56
N GLU A 360 -19.08 12.00 -10.04
CA GLU A 360 -18.08 12.78 -10.78
C GLU A 360 -16.73 12.03 -10.79
N VAL A 361 -16.11 11.88 -11.95
CA VAL A 361 -14.78 11.25 -12.07
C VAL A 361 -13.70 12.31 -12.23
N LYS A 362 -12.57 12.14 -11.53
CA LYS A 362 -11.38 12.98 -11.67
C LYS A 362 -10.15 12.19 -12.14
N ASP A 363 -9.14 12.88 -12.63
CA ASP A 363 -7.91 12.29 -13.17
C ASP A 363 -6.83 12.00 -12.11
N THR A 364 -6.75 12.80 -11.04
CA THR A 364 -5.78 12.63 -9.94
C THR A 364 -6.42 12.66 -8.54
N PRO A 365 -5.73 12.14 -7.50
CA PRO A 365 -6.17 12.27 -6.11
C PRO A 365 -6.31 13.73 -5.63
N MET A 366 -5.41 14.62 -6.09
CA MET A 366 -5.50 16.07 -5.82
C MET A 366 -6.86 16.63 -6.24
N ASP A 367 -7.29 16.37 -7.47
CA ASP A 367 -8.53 16.92 -8.04
C ASP A 367 -9.80 16.46 -7.27
N VAL A 368 -9.77 15.26 -6.69
CA VAL A 368 -10.84 14.77 -5.79
C VAL A 368 -10.82 15.55 -4.48
N VAL A 369 -9.63 15.81 -3.93
CA VAL A 369 -9.47 16.57 -2.69
C VAL A 369 -9.86 18.03 -2.90
N GLU A 370 -9.64 18.64 -4.07
CA GLU A 370 -10.18 19.96 -4.40
C GLU A 370 -11.72 19.96 -4.37
N ALA A 371 -12.35 19.01 -5.08
CA ALA A 371 -13.79 18.98 -5.30
C ALA A 371 -14.63 18.45 -4.11
N ALA A 372 -14.03 17.76 -3.14
CA ALA A 372 -14.73 17.14 -2.02
C ALA A 372 -14.43 17.78 -0.65
N ASP A 373 -15.37 17.63 0.28
CA ASP A 373 -15.23 18.06 1.67
C ASP A 373 -14.62 16.95 2.55
N ILE A 374 -15.06 15.70 2.32
CA ILE A 374 -14.62 14.52 3.08
C ILE A 374 -14.11 13.46 2.10
N ILE A 375 -12.84 13.08 2.21
CA ILE A 375 -12.15 12.20 1.27
C ILE A 375 -11.87 10.85 1.94
N PHE A 376 -12.58 9.81 1.51
CA PHE A 376 -12.31 8.43 1.90
C PHE A 376 -11.20 7.81 1.05
N CYS A 377 -10.35 6.98 1.66
CA CYS A 377 -9.34 6.17 0.97
C CYS A 377 -9.53 4.68 1.28
N CYS A 378 -9.50 3.82 0.25
CA CYS A 378 -9.64 2.37 0.41
C CYS A 378 -8.76 1.58 -0.59
N VAL A 379 -7.50 1.33 -0.23
CA VAL A 379 -6.48 0.71 -1.08
C VAL A 379 -5.87 -0.58 -0.51
N SER A 380 -5.04 -1.25 -1.33
CA SER A 380 -4.55 -2.61 -1.11
C SER A 380 -3.48 -2.77 -0.03
N ASP A 381 -2.76 -1.71 0.35
CA ASP A 381 -1.58 -1.81 1.22
C ASP A 381 -1.11 -0.44 1.75
N PRO A 382 -0.33 -0.40 2.86
CA PRO A 382 0.17 0.85 3.44
C PRO A 382 1.04 1.69 2.49
N LYS A 383 1.76 1.06 1.56
CA LYS A 383 2.53 1.80 0.56
C LYS A 383 1.58 2.49 -0.43
N GLY A 384 0.54 1.80 -0.88
CA GLY A 384 -0.54 2.40 -1.67
C GLY A 384 -1.15 3.64 -1.01
N ALA A 385 -1.41 3.59 0.31
CA ALA A 385 -1.93 4.74 1.05
C ALA A 385 -0.92 5.91 1.09
N LYS A 386 0.34 5.66 1.47
CA LYS A 386 1.39 6.70 1.46
C LYS A 386 1.67 7.25 0.05
N ASP A 387 1.63 6.41 -0.98
CA ASP A 387 1.81 6.82 -2.38
C ASP A 387 0.66 7.74 -2.86
N LEU A 388 -0.56 7.63 -2.30
CA LEU A 388 -1.67 8.56 -2.58
C LEU A 388 -1.60 9.86 -1.78
N VAL A 389 -1.09 9.81 -0.55
CA VAL A 389 -1.03 10.99 0.34
C VAL A 389 0.17 11.88 -0.01
N PHE A 390 1.36 11.29 -0.10
CA PHE A 390 2.65 11.98 -0.28
C PHE A 390 3.17 11.98 -1.72
N GLY A 391 2.53 11.23 -2.63
CA GLY A 391 2.99 11.10 -4.02
C GLY A 391 2.75 12.33 -4.90
N ASN A 392 3.28 12.28 -6.12
CA ASN A 392 2.99 13.28 -7.16
C ASN A 392 1.49 13.29 -7.48
N CYS A 393 0.89 14.48 -7.53
CA CYS A 393 -0.57 14.69 -7.61
C CYS A 393 -1.37 14.00 -6.47
N GLY A 394 -0.72 13.67 -5.35
CA GLY A 394 -1.34 13.15 -4.14
C GLY A 394 -2.02 14.22 -3.29
N VAL A 395 -2.64 13.78 -2.19
CA VAL A 395 -3.46 14.62 -1.29
C VAL A 395 -2.72 15.85 -0.77
N LEU A 396 -1.47 15.70 -0.31
CA LEU A 396 -0.68 16.78 0.30
C LEU A 396 0.01 17.71 -0.72
N GLN A 397 -0.28 17.56 -2.02
CA GLN A 397 0.15 18.55 -3.03
C GLN A 397 -0.72 19.82 -2.96
N LEU A 398 -1.92 19.73 -2.39
CA LEU A 398 -2.67 20.87 -1.89
C LEU A 398 -2.04 21.35 -0.58
N LYS A 399 -1.51 22.57 -0.60
CA LYS A 399 -0.78 23.15 0.55
C LYS A 399 -1.69 23.55 1.72
N ASP A 400 -2.98 23.72 1.46
CA ASP A 400 -4.00 23.99 2.47
C ASP A 400 -5.21 23.07 2.25
N LEU A 401 -5.57 22.34 3.30
CA LEU A 401 -6.69 21.41 3.39
C LEU A 401 -7.75 21.90 4.39
N ASN A 402 -7.78 23.21 4.66
CA ASN A 402 -8.73 23.86 5.57
C ASN A 402 -10.19 23.42 5.28
N ASN A 403 -10.95 23.17 6.35
CA ASN A 403 -12.27 22.54 6.40
C ASN A 403 -12.35 21.08 5.90
N LYS A 404 -11.44 20.63 5.03
CA LYS A 404 -11.45 19.28 4.46
C LYS A 404 -11.04 18.21 5.48
N ALA A 405 -11.57 17.00 5.30
CA ALA A 405 -11.25 15.84 6.13
C ALA A 405 -10.79 14.65 5.28
N TYR A 406 -9.76 13.95 5.74
CA TYR A 406 -9.29 12.70 5.13
C TYR A 406 -9.60 11.52 6.05
N VAL A 407 -10.20 10.47 5.47
CA VAL A 407 -10.69 9.29 6.18
C VAL A 407 -10.04 8.02 5.62
N GLU A 408 -9.09 7.46 6.37
CA GLU A 408 -8.32 6.31 5.93
C GLU A 408 -9.01 4.99 6.31
N MET A 409 -9.59 4.32 5.31
CA MET A 409 -10.30 3.04 5.46
C MET A 409 -9.44 1.83 5.05
N SER A 410 -8.24 2.06 4.54
CA SER A 410 -7.30 1.00 4.16
C SER A 410 -6.72 0.32 5.39
N THR A 411 -6.58 -1.01 5.36
CA THR A 411 -5.85 -1.73 6.41
C THR A 411 -4.36 -1.40 6.39
N ILE A 412 -3.92 -0.66 7.40
CA ILE A 412 -2.55 -0.17 7.55
C ILE A 412 -2.00 -0.46 8.94
N ASP A 413 -0.67 -0.39 9.07
CA ASP A 413 0.00 -0.33 10.37
C ASP A 413 -0.25 1.01 11.08
N PRO A 414 -0.24 1.05 12.42
CA PRO A 414 -0.48 2.27 13.19
C PRO A 414 0.51 3.40 12.85
N ASP A 415 1.76 3.04 12.58
CA ASP A 415 2.84 3.98 12.25
C ASP A 415 2.55 4.68 10.91
N THR A 416 2.04 3.96 9.91
CA THR A 416 1.54 4.55 8.65
C THR A 416 0.32 5.44 8.85
N SER A 417 -0.58 5.09 9.78
CA SER A 417 -1.74 5.95 10.11
C SER A 417 -1.31 7.26 10.77
N LEU A 418 -0.29 7.20 11.63
CA LEU A 418 0.33 8.37 12.26
C LEU A 418 1.02 9.26 11.23
N ASP A 419 1.90 8.72 10.38
CA ASP A 419 2.57 9.48 9.30
C ASP A 419 1.56 10.27 8.45
N ILE A 420 0.50 9.60 7.98
CA ILE A 420 -0.55 10.22 7.15
C ILE A 420 -1.31 11.28 7.95
N GLY A 421 -1.71 10.96 9.19
CA GLY A 421 -2.46 11.88 10.05
C GLY A 421 -1.66 13.12 10.46
N GLU A 422 -0.34 13.03 10.61
CA GLU A 422 0.54 14.18 10.82
C GLU A 422 0.67 15.02 9.55
N GLY A 423 0.89 14.40 8.38
CA GLY A 423 0.97 15.11 7.11
C GLY A 423 -0.30 15.90 6.77
N ILE A 424 -1.48 15.29 6.96
CA ILE A 424 -2.78 15.94 6.77
C ILE A 424 -2.95 17.15 7.71
N LYS A 425 -2.58 17.01 8.99
CA LYS A 425 -2.66 18.10 9.98
C LYS A 425 -1.67 19.24 9.72
N GLN A 426 -0.49 18.95 9.18
CA GLN A 426 0.49 19.97 8.78
C GLN A 426 -0.02 20.87 7.65
N CYS A 427 -0.98 20.38 6.84
CA CYS A 427 -1.70 21.15 5.83
C CYS A 427 -3.07 21.66 6.31
N ASN A 428 -3.29 21.85 7.62
CA ASN A 428 -4.57 22.28 8.23
C ASN A 428 -5.77 21.33 8.02
N GLY A 429 -5.56 20.13 7.48
CA GLY A 429 -6.63 19.15 7.24
C GLY A 429 -6.97 18.34 8.50
N ARG A 430 -8.20 17.82 8.54
CA ARG A 430 -8.67 16.91 9.61
C ARG A 430 -8.46 15.45 9.22
N TYR A 431 -8.18 14.58 10.20
CA TYR A 431 -7.86 13.16 9.94
C TYR A 431 -8.61 12.19 10.84
N LEU A 432 -9.17 11.15 10.23
CA LEU A 432 -9.80 10.01 10.87
C LEU A 432 -9.28 8.71 10.26
N GLU A 433 -8.91 7.72 11.06
CA GLU A 433 -8.80 6.33 10.61
C GLU A 433 -10.15 5.63 10.81
N ALA A 434 -10.62 4.87 9.82
CA ALA A 434 -11.93 4.22 9.82
C ALA A 434 -11.84 2.80 9.24
N GLN A 435 -11.19 1.90 9.99
CA GLN A 435 -10.93 0.52 9.60
C GLN A 435 -12.22 -0.29 9.42
N ILE A 436 -12.35 -0.99 8.29
CA ILE A 436 -13.53 -1.77 7.93
C ILE A 436 -13.32 -3.29 8.15
N HIS A 437 -14.23 -3.91 8.90
CA HIS A 437 -14.37 -5.36 9.00
C HIS A 437 -15.64 -5.85 8.31
N GLY A 438 -15.48 -6.88 7.48
CA GLY A 438 -16.55 -7.58 6.77
C GLY A 438 -16.04 -8.24 5.50
N SER A 439 -16.80 -9.19 4.96
CA SER A 439 -16.63 -9.73 3.62
C SER A 439 -17.11 -8.76 2.53
N ARG A 440 -16.73 -8.98 1.27
CA ARG A 440 -17.29 -8.25 0.12
C ARG A 440 -18.83 -8.34 0.05
N GLN A 441 -19.42 -9.47 0.45
CA GLN A 441 -20.88 -9.61 0.54
C GLN A 441 -21.48 -8.66 1.60
N GLU A 442 -20.96 -8.69 2.84
CA GLU A 442 -21.39 -7.78 3.90
C GLU A 442 -21.14 -6.30 3.53
N ALA A 443 -20.14 -6.02 2.67
CA ALA A 443 -19.85 -4.70 2.11
C ALA A 443 -20.84 -4.22 1.03
N ALA A 444 -21.64 -5.11 0.44
CA ALA A 444 -22.71 -4.78 -0.52
C ALA A 444 -24.12 -4.83 0.11
N ASP A 445 -24.22 -5.40 1.32
CA ASP A 445 -25.43 -5.41 2.14
C ASP A 445 -25.46 -4.24 3.16
N GLY A 446 -24.49 -3.31 3.11
CA GLY A 446 -24.32 -2.23 4.09
C GLY A 446 -24.07 -2.71 5.53
N MET A 447 -23.55 -3.94 5.69
CA MET A 447 -23.48 -4.67 6.97
C MET A 447 -22.09 -4.67 7.63
N LEU A 448 -21.17 -3.82 7.17
CA LEU A 448 -19.82 -3.71 7.73
C LEU A 448 -19.80 -3.34 9.22
N ILE A 449 -18.66 -3.62 9.86
CA ILE A 449 -18.31 -3.04 11.15
C ILE A 449 -17.19 -2.02 10.92
N ILE A 450 -17.40 -0.78 11.38
CA ILE A 450 -16.39 0.29 11.32
C ILE A 450 -15.76 0.48 12.70
N LEU A 451 -14.43 0.46 12.73
CA LEU A 451 -13.61 0.84 13.87
C LEU A 451 -12.92 2.16 13.53
N ALA A 452 -13.27 3.23 14.25
CA ALA A 452 -12.80 4.58 13.96
C ALA A 452 -11.94 5.16 15.10
N GLY A 453 -10.98 6.02 14.77
CA GLY A 453 -10.14 6.74 15.73
C GLY A 453 -9.53 8.00 15.12
N GLY A 454 -9.18 8.99 15.95
CA GLY A 454 -8.71 10.31 15.49
C GLY A 454 -9.74 11.41 15.70
N ASP A 455 -9.96 12.28 14.71
CA ASP A 455 -10.80 13.47 14.87
C ASP A 455 -12.29 13.12 15.08
N ARG A 456 -12.81 13.51 16.24
CA ARG A 456 -14.20 13.25 16.62
C ARG A 456 -15.23 14.06 15.80
N SER A 457 -14.86 15.23 15.27
CA SER A 457 -15.73 16.02 14.39
C SER A 457 -15.99 15.30 13.07
N VAL A 458 -14.91 14.82 12.44
CA VAL A 458 -14.97 14.03 11.19
C VAL A 458 -15.78 12.76 11.37
N PHE A 459 -15.64 12.09 12.54
CA PHE A 459 -16.44 10.90 12.86
C PHE A 459 -17.96 11.18 12.88
N GLU A 460 -18.37 12.34 13.37
CA GLU A 460 -19.79 12.73 13.47
C GLU A 460 -20.34 13.27 12.14
N GLU A 461 -19.54 14.00 11.35
CA GLU A 461 -19.88 14.38 9.97
C GLU A 461 -20.05 13.14 9.06
N CYS A 462 -19.19 12.14 9.21
CA CYS A 462 -19.28 10.87 8.48
C CYS A 462 -20.49 9.99 8.88
N HIS A 463 -21.32 10.39 9.84
CA HIS A 463 -22.39 9.54 10.39
C HIS A 463 -23.36 9.02 9.33
N SER A 464 -23.76 9.82 8.34
CA SER A 464 -24.66 9.39 7.26
C SER A 464 -24.04 8.31 6.36
N CYS A 465 -22.75 8.48 6.03
CA CYS A 465 -21.98 7.53 5.24
C CYS A 465 -21.78 6.21 6.02
N PHE A 466 -21.43 6.30 7.30
CA PHE A 466 -21.29 5.13 8.18
C PHE A 466 -22.64 4.41 8.39
N LYS A 467 -23.77 5.14 8.52
CA LYS A 467 -25.12 4.55 8.58
C LYS A 467 -25.54 3.87 7.27
N THR A 468 -25.01 4.33 6.13
CA THR A 468 -25.17 3.66 4.83
C THR A 468 -24.43 2.32 4.82
N ILE A 469 -23.11 2.32 5.02
CA ILE A 469 -22.27 1.16 4.70
C ILE A 469 -22.04 0.17 5.84
N ALA A 470 -22.35 0.55 7.09
CA ALA A 470 -22.07 -0.24 8.28
C ALA A 470 -23.32 -0.53 9.12
N LYS A 471 -23.33 -1.70 9.76
CA LYS A 471 -24.31 -2.10 10.78
C LYS A 471 -23.96 -1.54 12.15
N ASN A 472 -22.67 -1.48 12.46
CA ASN A 472 -22.14 -1.05 13.76
C ASN A 472 -20.86 -0.24 13.56
N THR A 473 -20.78 0.88 14.26
CA THR A 473 -19.66 1.83 14.18
C THR A 473 -19.17 2.11 15.59
N PHE A 474 -17.86 1.94 15.83
CA PHE A 474 -17.22 2.12 17.13
C PHE A 474 -16.17 3.24 17.05
N PHE A 475 -16.15 4.14 18.02
CA PHE A 475 -15.12 5.17 18.16
C PHE A 475 -14.15 4.76 19.28
N LEU A 476 -12.86 4.63 18.95
CA LEU A 476 -11.80 4.04 19.78
C LEU A 476 -10.85 5.10 20.39
N GLY A 477 -11.32 6.34 20.49
CA GLY A 477 -10.61 7.47 21.07
C GLY A 477 -10.04 8.45 20.04
N THR A 478 -9.51 9.56 20.56
CA THR A 478 -8.90 10.63 19.77
C THR A 478 -7.49 10.29 19.26
N ASP A 479 -6.88 9.24 19.80
CA ASP A 479 -5.50 8.87 19.48
C ASP A 479 -5.45 8.05 18.19
N ILE A 480 -4.62 8.51 17.25
CA ILE A 480 -4.42 7.84 15.95
C ILE A 480 -3.66 6.52 16.16
N GLY A 481 -3.99 5.54 15.32
CA GLY A 481 -3.46 4.18 15.36
C GLY A 481 -4.27 3.22 16.25
N ASN A 482 -5.22 3.69 17.07
CA ASN A 482 -6.02 2.81 17.93
C ASN A 482 -6.97 1.89 17.15
N ALA A 483 -7.62 2.38 16.09
CA ALA A 483 -8.41 1.55 15.20
C ALA A 483 -7.53 0.57 14.41
N CYS A 484 -6.36 1.01 13.95
CA CYS A 484 -5.39 0.12 13.28
C CYS A 484 -4.93 -1.02 14.20
N LYS A 485 -4.57 -0.72 15.46
CA LYS A 485 -4.20 -1.73 16.49
C LYS A 485 -5.32 -2.76 16.69
N VAL A 486 -6.55 -2.31 16.94
CA VAL A 486 -7.69 -3.23 17.20
C VAL A 486 -8.03 -4.07 15.95
N ASN A 487 -8.03 -3.46 14.76
CA ASN A 487 -8.25 -4.16 13.51
C ASN A 487 -7.20 -5.27 13.28
N LEU A 488 -5.90 -4.98 13.48
CA LEU A 488 -4.84 -5.97 13.32
C LEU A 488 -4.92 -7.10 14.36
N ILE A 489 -5.34 -6.82 15.59
CA ILE A 489 -5.63 -7.85 16.61
C ILE A 489 -6.77 -8.78 16.13
N LEU A 490 -7.84 -8.24 15.54
CA LEU A 490 -8.93 -9.05 14.98
C LEU A 490 -8.49 -9.87 13.75
N GLN A 491 -7.68 -9.30 12.84
CA GLN A 491 -7.10 -10.05 11.72
C GLN A 491 -6.17 -11.20 12.20
N THR A 492 -5.53 -11.06 13.37
CA THR A 492 -4.75 -12.14 13.99
C THR A 492 -5.63 -13.35 14.32
N ILE A 493 -6.76 -13.12 14.99
CA ILE A 493 -7.71 -14.16 15.39
C ILE A 493 -8.29 -14.86 14.15
N LEU A 494 -8.71 -14.05 13.16
CA LEU A 494 -9.24 -14.51 11.88
C LEU A 494 -8.24 -15.42 11.14
N GLY A 495 -7.01 -14.95 10.92
CA GLY A 495 -6.00 -15.70 10.17
C GLY A 495 -5.55 -17.00 10.85
N VAL A 496 -5.41 -17.00 12.18
CA VAL A 496 -5.07 -18.21 12.95
C VAL A 496 -6.22 -19.23 12.90
N SER A 497 -7.46 -18.78 13.11
CA SER A 497 -8.64 -19.66 13.08
C SER A 497 -8.86 -20.29 11.69
N LEU A 498 -8.56 -19.55 10.62
CA LEU A 498 -8.70 -20.02 9.24
C LEU A 498 -7.65 -21.09 8.88
N VAL A 499 -6.41 -20.98 9.36
CA VAL A 499 -5.40 -22.04 9.20
C VAL A 499 -5.73 -23.27 10.04
N GLY A 500 -6.20 -23.09 11.28
CA GLY A 500 -6.63 -24.22 12.12
C GLY A 500 -7.78 -25.02 11.50
N LEU A 501 -8.76 -24.34 10.90
CA LEU A 501 -9.84 -24.98 10.13
C LEU A 501 -9.30 -25.72 8.89
N ALA A 502 -8.40 -25.09 8.14
CA ALA A 502 -7.79 -25.68 6.95
C ALA A 502 -6.97 -26.95 7.27
N GLU A 503 -6.23 -26.97 8.37
CA GLU A 503 -5.51 -28.16 8.84
C GLU A 503 -6.46 -29.26 9.33
N ALA A 504 -7.52 -28.91 10.07
CA ALA A 504 -8.52 -29.87 10.53
C ALA A 504 -9.29 -30.53 9.37
N LEU A 505 -9.73 -29.75 8.37
CA LEU A 505 -10.39 -30.29 7.18
C LEU A 505 -9.42 -31.10 6.30
N ALA A 506 -8.15 -30.71 6.20
CA ALA A 506 -7.16 -31.51 5.47
C ALA A 506 -6.87 -32.84 6.16
N LEU A 507 -6.89 -32.89 7.50
CA LEU A 507 -6.78 -34.13 8.25
C LEU A 507 -8.01 -35.03 8.06
N ALA A 508 -9.22 -34.46 8.00
CA ALA A 508 -10.45 -35.20 7.68
C ALA A 508 -10.42 -35.82 6.26
N ASP A 509 -9.97 -35.06 5.26
CA ASP A 509 -9.74 -35.55 3.88
C ASP A 509 -8.75 -36.74 3.86
N ARG A 510 -7.66 -36.66 4.65
CA ARG A 510 -6.69 -37.77 4.80
C ARG A 510 -7.26 -38.99 5.52
N PHE A 511 -8.23 -38.82 6.41
CA PHE A 511 -8.99 -39.94 7.00
C PHE A 511 -10.15 -40.43 6.11
N SER A 512 -10.33 -39.88 4.90
CA SER A 512 -11.46 -40.17 4.00
C SER A 512 -12.83 -39.87 4.61
N ILE A 513 -12.89 -38.89 5.52
CA ILE A 513 -14.12 -38.40 6.14
C ILE A 513 -14.69 -37.26 5.28
N SER A 514 -16.00 -37.25 5.07
CA SER A 514 -16.69 -36.19 4.33
C SER A 514 -16.51 -34.83 5.02
N LEU A 515 -16.04 -33.84 4.26
CA LEU A 515 -15.82 -32.48 4.77
C LEU A 515 -17.13 -31.77 5.12
N ASN A 516 -18.22 -32.10 4.43
CA ASN A 516 -19.55 -31.54 4.73
C ASN A 516 -20.03 -32.02 6.10
N ASP A 517 -19.90 -33.31 6.40
CA ASP A 517 -20.29 -33.91 7.68
C ASP A 517 -19.54 -33.25 8.85
N ILE A 518 -18.24 -32.94 8.67
CA ILE A 518 -17.44 -32.21 9.67
C ILE A 518 -17.94 -30.76 9.86
N ILE A 519 -18.37 -30.10 8.80
CA ILE A 519 -18.92 -28.73 8.86
C ILE A 519 -20.30 -28.70 9.51
N ASP A 520 -21.16 -29.68 9.20
CA ASP A 520 -22.50 -29.79 9.77
C ASP A 520 -22.43 -30.21 11.24
N ILE A 521 -21.47 -31.06 11.63
CA ILE A 521 -21.13 -31.31 13.03
C ILE A 521 -20.64 -30.03 13.72
N LEU A 522 -19.77 -29.24 13.06
CA LEU A 522 -19.21 -28.01 13.62
C LEU A 522 -20.29 -26.97 13.96
N ASP A 523 -21.33 -26.81 13.14
CA ASP A 523 -22.48 -25.90 13.38
C ASP A 523 -23.33 -26.32 14.61
N LEU A 524 -23.33 -27.61 14.94
CA LEU A 524 -23.98 -28.12 16.16
C LEU A 524 -23.13 -27.91 17.43
N THR A 525 -21.85 -27.56 17.31
CA THR A 525 -20.96 -27.34 18.47
C THR A 525 -21.04 -25.92 19.05
N SER A 526 -20.54 -25.75 20.27
CA SER A 526 -20.26 -24.44 20.88
C SER A 526 -19.10 -23.68 20.21
N MET A 527 -18.36 -24.30 19.28
CA MET A 527 -17.28 -23.66 18.51
C MET A 527 -17.78 -23.00 17.22
N LYS A 528 -19.09 -23.05 16.95
CA LYS A 528 -19.66 -22.54 15.72
C LYS A 528 -19.42 -21.03 15.54
N SER A 529 -19.04 -20.66 14.32
CA SER A 529 -18.85 -19.28 13.90
C SER A 529 -19.31 -19.18 12.45
N THR A 530 -20.17 -18.21 12.14
CA THR A 530 -20.69 -17.98 10.77
C THR A 530 -19.56 -17.88 9.74
N MET A 531 -18.47 -17.22 10.13
CA MET A 531 -17.24 -17.06 9.35
C MET A 531 -16.51 -18.40 9.14
N LEU A 532 -16.35 -19.24 10.17
CA LEU A 532 -15.73 -20.56 10.00
C LEU A 532 -16.60 -21.51 9.16
N LEU A 533 -17.93 -21.44 9.31
CA LEU A 533 -18.86 -22.26 8.54
C LEU A 533 -18.92 -21.85 7.06
N ALA A 534 -18.89 -20.54 6.78
CA ALA A 534 -18.79 -20.04 5.40
C ALA A 534 -17.47 -20.47 4.75
N LYS A 535 -16.33 -20.22 5.41
CA LYS A 535 -15.00 -20.58 4.91
C LYS A 535 -14.80 -22.09 4.79
N GLY A 536 -15.37 -22.88 5.69
CA GLY A 536 -15.41 -24.34 5.57
C GLY A 536 -16.18 -24.81 4.33
N LYS A 537 -17.35 -24.20 4.05
CA LYS A 537 -18.16 -24.53 2.86
C LYS A 537 -17.49 -24.12 1.55
N GLU A 538 -16.67 -23.07 1.54
CA GLU A 538 -15.75 -22.74 0.43
C GLU A 538 -14.68 -23.84 0.26
N MET A 539 -13.95 -24.18 1.34
CA MET A 539 -12.90 -25.20 1.33
C MET A 539 -13.40 -26.59 0.88
N ALA A 540 -14.56 -27.03 1.36
CA ALA A 540 -15.16 -28.32 1.01
C ALA A 540 -15.64 -28.39 -0.44
N LYS A 541 -16.07 -27.26 -1.03
CA LYS A 541 -16.39 -27.16 -2.47
C LYS A 541 -15.16 -27.03 -3.35
N GLY A 542 -14.06 -26.49 -2.82
CA GLY A 542 -12.90 -26.07 -3.60
C GLY A 542 -13.13 -24.80 -4.43
N ASP A 543 -14.20 -24.05 -4.14
CA ASP A 543 -14.45 -22.73 -4.72
C ASP A 543 -13.84 -21.66 -3.81
N PHE A 544 -12.91 -20.88 -4.38
CA PHE A 544 -12.18 -19.82 -3.68
C PHE A 544 -12.40 -18.45 -4.34
N ASN A 545 -13.61 -18.22 -4.88
CA ASN A 545 -14.11 -16.90 -5.28
C ASN A 545 -13.85 -15.85 -4.17
N PRO A 546 -13.09 -14.77 -4.44
CA PRO A 546 -12.49 -13.96 -3.38
C PRO A 546 -13.49 -13.01 -2.70
N GLN A 547 -13.80 -13.29 -1.43
CA GLN A 547 -14.48 -12.39 -0.49
C GLN A 547 -13.47 -11.56 0.31
N GLN A 548 -12.32 -12.16 0.66
CA GLN A 548 -11.12 -11.47 1.13
C GLN A 548 -9.88 -12.10 0.47
N PRO A 549 -9.11 -11.38 -0.37
CA PRO A 549 -7.94 -11.94 -1.05
C PRO A 549 -6.89 -12.50 -0.08
N LEU A 550 -6.35 -13.67 -0.39
CA LEU A 550 -5.28 -14.32 0.37
C LEU A 550 -4.02 -13.43 0.46
N SER A 551 -3.76 -12.64 -0.59
CA SER A 551 -2.70 -11.63 -0.60
C SER A 551 -2.87 -10.55 0.47
N HIS A 552 -4.11 -10.17 0.80
CA HIS A 552 -4.45 -9.22 1.87
C HIS A 552 -4.36 -9.87 3.25
N MET A 553 -4.90 -11.08 3.45
CA MET A 553 -4.73 -11.82 4.71
C MET A 553 -3.24 -11.99 5.07
N GLN A 554 -2.40 -12.32 4.07
CA GLN A 554 -0.95 -12.42 4.26
C GLN A 554 -0.29 -11.05 4.55
N ARG A 555 -0.79 -9.94 3.99
CA ARG A 555 -0.38 -8.57 4.33
C ARG A 555 -0.69 -8.30 5.81
N ASP A 556 -1.92 -8.57 6.25
CA ASP A 556 -2.41 -8.23 7.59
C ASP A 556 -1.59 -8.95 8.66
N LEU A 557 -1.39 -10.26 8.50
CA LEU A 557 -0.55 -11.07 9.40
C LEU A 557 0.92 -10.64 9.43
N ARG A 558 1.43 -9.96 8.40
CA ARG A 558 2.75 -9.32 8.43
C ARG A 558 2.71 -8.01 9.22
N LEU A 559 1.69 -7.16 9.04
CA LEU A 559 1.55 -5.91 9.81
C LEU A 559 1.40 -6.22 11.32
N VAL A 560 0.64 -7.26 11.67
CA VAL A 560 0.56 -7.81 13.03
C VAL A 560 1.93 -8.17 13.61
N LEU A 561 2.76 -8.91 12.86
CA LEU A 561 4.05 -9.36 13.35
C LEU A 561 5.06 -8.20 13.50
N ASN A 562 5.03 -7.22 12.59
CA ASN A 562 5.79 -5.98 12.73
C ASN A 562 5.37 -5.20 14.00
N MET A 563 4.06 -5.06 14.23
CA MET A 563 3.52 -4.40 15.43
C MET A 563 3.89 -5.13 16.73
N ALA A 564 4.02 -6.46 16.67
CA ALA A 564 4.46 -7.28 17.80
C ALA A 564 5.98 -7.18 18.04
N GLU A 565 6.79 -7.09 16.97
CA GLU A 565 8.23 -6.87 17.03
C GLU A 565 8.56 -5.51 17.67
N ASN A 566 7.81 -4.45 17.35
CA ASN A 566 7.88 -3.13 18.00
C ASN A 566 7.54 -3.15 19.51
N LEU A 567 7.04 -4.26 20.06
CA LEU A 567 6.61 -4.44 21.45
C LEU A 567 7.32 -5.60 22.17
N ASP A 568 8.35 -6.21 21.57
CA ASP A 568 8.99 -7.46 22.03
C ASP A 568 8.01 -8.63 22.28
N GLN A 569 6.80 -8.58 21.70
CA GLN A 569 5.71 -9.50 21.98
C GLN A 569 5.82 -10.77 21.14
N SER A 570 6.19 -11.89 21.78
CA SER A 570 6.27 -13.19 21.13
C SER A 570 4.90 -13.66 20.60
N MET A 571 4.83 -13.96 19.30
CA MET A 571 3.62 -14.42 18.61
C MET A 571 3.89 -15.68 17.74
N PRO A 572 4.24 -16.83 18.36
CA PRO A 572 4.74 -18.00 17.63
C PRO A 572 3.69 -18.63 16.70
N VAL A 573 2.42 -18.70 17.11
CA VAL A 573 1.34 -19.27 16.28
C VAL A 573 1.17 -18.43 15.00
N THR A 574 0.99 -17.11 15.15
CA THR A 574 0.81 -16.17 14.04
C THR A 574 2.00 -16.14 13.08
N SER A 575 3.22 -16.34 13.57
CA SER A 575 4.42 -16.43 12.73
C SER A 575 4.36 -17.64 11.78
N ILE A 576 3.92 -18.80 12.28
CA ILE A 576 3.71 -20.02 11.49
C ILE A 576 2.54 -19.82 10.51
N THR A 577 1.41 -19.28 10.99
CA THR A 577 0.25 -18.92 10.16
C THR A 577 0.65 -18.06 8.95
N ASN A 578 1.48 -17.02 9.15
CA ASN A 578 1.98 -16.16 8.08
C ASN A 578 2.85 -16.94 7.07
N GLU A 579 3.68 -17.89 7.50
CA GLU A 579 4.45 -18.74 6.58
C GLU A 579 3.58 -19.72 5.77
N VAL A 580 2.50 -20.25 6.35
CA VAL A 580 1.50 -21.04 5.60
C VAL A 580 0.87 -20.17 4.51
N PHE A 581 0.40 -18.97 4.85
CA PHE A 581 -0.14 -18.02 3.86
C PHE A 581 0.90 -17.61 2.80
N LYS A 582 2.16 -17.33 3.17
CA LYS A 582 3.26 -17.08 2.20
C LYS A 582 3.53 -18.29 1.31
N HIS A 583 3.30 -19.52 1.77
CA HIS A 583 3.42 -20.71 0.94
C HIS A 583 2.25 -20.81 -0.05
N THR A 584 1.00 -20.68 0.39
CA THR A 584 -0.17 -20.72 -0.52
C THR A 584 -0.16 -19.57 -1.53
N LYS A 585 0.23 -18.36 -1.09
CA LYS A 585 0.50 -17.20 -1.97
C LYS A 585 1.53 -17.53 -3.06
N ARG A 586 2.63 -18.19 -2.68
CA ARG A 586 3.64 -18.70 -3.63
C ARG A 586 3.10 -19.77 -4.58
N LEU A 587 2.07 -20.55 -4.25
CA LEU A 587 1.49 -21.57 -5.15
C LEU A 587 0.71 -20.96 -6.32
N GLY A 588 0.20 -19.73 -6.18
CA GLY A 588 -0.54 -19.01 -7.22
C GLY A 588 -1.83 -18.37 -6.71
N TYR A 589 -2.34 -18.85 -5.57
CA TYR A 589 -3.61 -18.44 -4.95
C TYR A 589 -3.59 -17.05 -4.31
N SER A 590 -2.73 -16.13 -4.76
CA SER A 590 -2.63 -14.76 -4.20
C SER A 590 -3.95 -13.99 -4.31
N GLU A 591 -4.65 -14.17 -5.43
CA GLU A 591 -5.86 -13.42 -5.82
C GLU A 591 -7.16 -14.18 -5.52
N HIS A 592 -7.04 -15.39 -4.96
CA HIS A 592 -8.19 -16.18 -4.49
C HIS A 592 -8.54 -15.77 -3.07
N ASP A 593 -9.67 -16.26 -2.56
CA ASP A 593 -10.00 -16.06 -1.17
C ASP A 593 -8.92 -16.63 -0.22
N SER A 594 -8.79 -15.99 0.95
CA SER A 594 -8.08 -16.51 2.11
C SER A 594 -8.32 -18.00 2.42
N SER A 595 -9.53 -18.53 2.17
CA SER A 595 -9.87 -19.95 2.34
C SER A 595 -9.07 -20.90 1.44
N ALA A 596 -8.49 -20.40 0.34
CA ALA A 596 -7.55 -21.15 -0.51
C ALA A 596 -6.30 -21.62 0.26
N VAL A 597 -6.05 -21.13 1.47
CA VAL A 597 -5.00 -21.65 2.37
C VAL A 597 -5.11 -23.17 2.58
N PHE A 598 -6.32 -23.72 2.55
CA PHE A 598 -6.61 -25.16 2.55
C PHE A 598 -5.85 -25.97 1.49
N VAL A 599 -5.58 -25.40 0.32
CA VAL A 599 -4.83 -26.09 -0.74
C VAL A 599 -3.43 -26.51 -0.27
N ARG A 600 -2.80 -25.73 0.63
CA ARG A 600 -1.49 -26.09 1.21
C ARG A 600 -1.59 -26.99 2.45
N SER A 601 -2.71 -26.97 3.17
CA SER A 601 -2.94 -27.96 4.24
C SER A 601 -3.19 -29.36 3.65
N ARG A 602 -3.80 -29.43 2.46
CA ARG A 602 -4.11 -30.69 1.75
C ARG A 602 -2.89 -31.37 1.12
N PHE A 603 -1.96 -30.60 0.54
CA PHE A 603 -0.76 -31.08 -0.18
C PHE A 603 0.53 -30.52 0.44
#